data_AF-D7A2P9-F1
#
_entry.id   AF-D7A2P9-F1
#
_cell.length_a   1.000
_cell.length_b   1.000
_cell.length_c   1.000
_cell.angle_alpha   90.00
_cell.angle_beta   90.00
_cell.angle_gamma   90.00
#
_symmetry.space_group_name_H-M   'P 1'
#
loop_
_entity.id
_entity.type
_entity.pdbx_description
1 polymer ?
#
loop_
_entity_poly.entity_id
_entity_poly.type
_entity_poly.pdbx_seq_one_letter_code
_entity_poly.pdbx_strand_id
1 'polypeptide(L)' 'MTEKLEALRARLVLAQRELIKAAAEAGTVPSDNALRKIADLEVTIGAVETMIDEERTR' A
#
# COMPACT_ATOMS: atom_id res chain seq x y z
N MET A 1 -18.73 -6.09 2.98
CA MET A 1 -17.29 -6.27 3.31
C MET A 1 -16.43 -5.27 2.54
N THR A 2 -16.82 -4.96 1.29
CA THR A 2 -16.17 -4.01 0.37
C THR A 2 -15.71 -2.70 1.01
N GLU A 3 -16.56 -1.97 1.72
CA GLU A 3 -16.16 -0.70 2.37
C GLU A 3 -14.99 -0.84 3.36
N LYS A 4 -14.94 -1.95 4.10
CA LYS A 4 -13.84 -2.23 5.05
C LYS A 4 -12.54 -2.54 4.31
N LEU A 5 -12.62 -3.25 3.19
CA LEU A 5 -11.46 -3.55 2.33
C LEU A 5 -10.95 -2.27 1.63
N GLU A 6 -11.84 -1.42 1.13
CA GLU A 6 -11.49 -0.12 0.56
C GLU A 6 -10.82 0.79 1.59
N ALA A 7 -11.35 0.84 2.81
CA ALA A 7 -10.73 1.58 3.91
C ALA A 7 -9.36 0.99 4.32
N LEU A 8 -9.16 -0.33 4.23
CA LEU A 8 -7.85 -0.96 4.45
C LEU A 8 -6.87 -0.58 3.35
N ARG A 9 -7.28 -0.71 2.09
CA ARG A 9 -6.49 -0.31 0.92
C ARG A 9 -6.03 1.14 1.02
N ALA A 10 -6.93 2.06 1.38
CA ALA A 10 -6.60 3.47 1.55
C ALA A 10 -5.49 3.71 2.60
N ARG A 11 -5.54 2.98 3.73
CA ARG A 11 -4.52 3.04 4.78
C ARG A 11 -3.18 2.47 4.32
N LEU A 12 -3.18 1.36 3.59
CA LEU A 12 -1.96 0.74 3.05
C LEU A 12 -1.29 1.65 2.02
N VAL A 13 -2.06 2.20 1.09
CA VAL A 13 -1.55 3.16 0.09
C VAL A 13 -1.01 4.42 0.76
N LEU A 14 -1.68 4.93 1.79
CA LEU A 14 -1.16 6.07 2.56
C LEU A 14 0.18 5.73 3.21
N ALA A 15 0.28 4.59 3.90
CA ALA A 15 1.52 4.17 4.55
C ALA A 15 2.69 4.02 3.55
N GLN A 16 2.43 3.48 2.37
CA GLN A 16 3.43 3.36 1.31
C GLN A 16 3.88 4.74 0.81
N ARG A 17 2.92 5.66 0.56
CA ARG A 17 3.20 7.02 0.12
C ARG A 17 4.05 7.79 1.12
N GLU A 18 3.79 7.65 2.42
CA GLU A 18 4.59 8.30 3.45
C GLU A 18 6.05 7.81 3.45
N LEU A 19 6.31 6.52 3.19
CA LEU A 19 7.68 6.00 3.06
C LEU A 19 8.41 6.59 1.85
N ILE A 20 7.70 6.71 0.71
CA ILE A 20 8.27 7.30 -0.51
C ILE A 20 8.50 8.80 -0.32
N LYS A 21 7.53 9.50 0.27
CA LYS A 21 7.58 10.94 0.54
C LYS A 21 8.72 11.29 1.49
N ALA A 22 8.93 10.50 2.56
CA ALA A 22 10.03 10.71 3.48
C ALA A 22 11.40 10.65 2.79
N ALA A 23 11.61 9.71 1.86
CA ALA A 23 12.85 9.64 1.09
C ALA A 23 13.03 10.85 0.17
N ALA A 24 11.96 11.24 -0.53
CA ALA A 24 11.95 12.41 -1.40
C ALA A 24 12.22 13.72 -0.65
N GLU A 25 11.60 13.91 0.53
CA GLU A 25 11.82 15.07 1.40
C GLU A 25 13.25 15.12 1.92
N ALA A 26 13.88 13.97 2.17
CA ALA A 26 15.28 13.88 2.53
C ALA A 26 16.24 14.09 1.34
N GLY A 27 15.74 14.21 0.11
CA GLY A 27 16.58 14.29 -1.09
C GLY A 27 17.35 13.00 -1.39
N THR A 28 16.82 11.85 -0.96
CA THR A 28 17.46 10.54 -1.08
C THR A 28 16.53 9.52 -1.73
N VAL A 29 17.06 8.36 -2.08
CA VAL A 29 16.25 7.18 -2.38
C VAL A 29 15.84 6.46 -1.10
N PRO A 30 14.74 5.69 -1.08
CA PRO A 30 14.39 4.89 0.09
C PRO A 30 15.53 3.93 0.45
N SER A 31 15.84 3.80 1.74
CA SER A 31 16.80 2.80 2.24
C SER A 31 16.36 1.37 1.88
N ASP A 32 17.27 0.39 1.89
CA ASP A 32 16.93 -1.03 1.64
C ASP A 32 15.80 -1.56 2.53
N ASN A 33 15.72 -1.08 3.78
CA ASN A 33 14.63 -1.42 4.68
C ASN A 33 13.31 -0.77 4.26
N ALA A 34 13.35 0.48 3.82
CA ALA A 34 12.17 1.17 3.29
C ALA A 34 11.70 0.54 1.96
N LEU A 35 12.62 0.17 1.06
CA LEU A 35 12.30 -0.54 -0.18
C LEU A 35 11.62 -1.89 0.09
N ARG A 36 12.13 -2.67 1.05
CA ARG A 36 11.49 -3.94 1.47
C ARG A 36 10.07 -3.71 2.00
N LYS A 37 9.89 -2.73 2.89
CA LYS A 37 8.56 -2.37 3.41
C LYS A 37 7.60 -1.92 2.30
N ILE A 38 8.08 -1.14 1.33
CA ILE A 38 7.28 -0.71 0.18
C ILE A 38 6.86 -1.93 -0.65
N ALA A 39 7.76 -2.88 -0.90
CA ALA A 39 7.45 -4.10 -1.63
C ALA A 39 6.40 -4.97 -0.89
N ASP A 40 6.54 -5.14 0.43
CA ASP A 40 5.57 -5.88 1.24
C ASP A 40 4.19 -5.21 1.23
N LEU A 41 4.15 -3.87 1.27
CA LEU A 41 2.92 -3.10 1.16
C LEU A 41 2.26 -3.29 -0.22
N GLU A 42 3.02 -3.27 -1.31
CA GLU A 42 2.49 -3.49 -2.67
C GLU A 42 1.85 -4.87 -2.83
N VAL A 43 2.52 -5.92 -2.36
CA VAL A 43 1.96 -7.29 -2.37
C VAL A 43 0.65 -7.34 -1.60
N THR A 44 0.61 -6.68 -0.43
CA THR A 44 -0.60 -6.64 0.41
C THR A 44 -1.73 -5.83 -0.24
N ILE A 45 -1.41 -4.69 -0.87
CA ILE A 45 -2.37 -3.86 -1.60
C ILE A 45 -3.00 -4.66 -2.73
N GLY A 46 -2.20 -5.34 -3.55
CA GLY A 46 -2.71 -6.17 -4.65
C GLY A 46 -3.63 -7.30 -4.19
N ALA A 47 -3.32 -7.93 -3.05
CA ALA A 47 -4.21 -8.93 -2.45
C ALA A 47 -5.55 -8.31 -2.01
N VAL A 48 -5.54 -7.14 -1.37
CA VAL A 48 -6.76 -6.43 -0.96
C VAL A 48 -7.57 -5.96 -2.16
N GLU A 49 -6.92 -5.49 -3.23
CA GLU A 49 -7.58 -5.10 -4.48
C GLU A 49 -8.29 -6.30 -5.13
N THR A 50 -7.63 -7.46 -5.16
CA THR A 50 -8.23 -8.71 -5.65
C THR A 50 -9.48 -9.08 -4.85
N MET A 51 -9.41 -8.99 -3.51
CA MET A 51 -10.57 -9.27 -2.65
C MET A 51 -11.73 -8.27 -2.85
N ILE A 52 -11.43 -7.00 -3.16
CA ILE A 52 -12.46 -5.99 -3.48
C ILE A 52 -13.17 -6.36 -4.78
N ASP A 53 -12.41 -6.76 -5.80
CA ASP A 53 -12.97 -7.15 -7.09
C ASP A 53 -13.81 -8.43 -7.00
N GLU A 54 -13.37 -9.40 -6.20
CA GLU A 54 -14.16 -10.59 -5.85
C GLU A 54 -15.48 -10.24 -5.14
N GLU A 55 -15.45 -9.35 -4.14
CA GLU A 55 -16.65 -8.93 -3.42
C GLU A 55 -17.62 -8.08 -4.27
N ARG A 56 -17.14 -7.44 -5.34
CA ARG A 56 -17.98 -6.67 -6.29
C ARG A 56 -18.61 -7.55 -7.38
N THR A 57 -18.00 -8.69 -7.67
CA THR A 57 -18.48 -9.64 -8.69
C THR A 57 -19.38 -10.74 -8.11
N ARG A 58 -19.58 -10.72 -6.79
CA ARG A 58 -20.44 -11.62 -6.03
C ARG A 58 -21.87 -11.11 -5.89
#